data_AF-A0A3S5FDW1-F1
#
_entry.id   AF-A0A3S5FDW1-F1
#
_cell.length_a   1.000
_cell.length_b   1.000
_cell.length_c   1.000
_cell.angle_alpha   90.00
_cell.angle_beta   90.00
_cell.angle_gamma   90.00
#
_symmetry.space_group_name_H-M   'P 1'
#
loop_
_entity.id
_entity.type
_entity.pdbx_description
1 polymer ?
#
loop_
_entity_poly.entity_id
_entity_poly.type
_entity_poly.pdbx_seq_one_letter_code
_entity_poly.pdbx_strand_id
1 'polypeptide(L)'
;MMSLQLSMGFRLRLRDTGLLLLFLMLAGLFTCCLGLSNFQPGVFRMGQKRSAFRASEAGLEPECQVELVESIPENLTFSPGAVRHSSTFEAWRTLLENAEKSIYLSAFYWTLLSKDTLTTTNSSAQVGNKEWEGRGENSQERKGAGKLG
;
A
#
# COMPACT_ATOMS: atom_id res chain seq x y z
N MET A 1 50.97 38.72 -38.88
CA MET A 1 50.75 37.55 -39.77
C MET A 1 49.57 36.79 -39.21
N MET A 2 48.45 36.83 -39.94
CA MET A 2 47.11 36.48 -39.47
C MET A 2 46.79 35.01 -39.73
N SER A 3 46.18 34.40 -38.73
CA SER A 3 45.04 33.47 -38.78
C SER A 3 44.92 32.46 -39.94
N LEU A 4 45.01 31.17 -39.58
CA LEU A 4 44.32 30.07 -40.24
C LEU A 4 43.41 29.39 -39.20
N GLN A 5 42.13 29.75 -39.23
CA GLN A 5 41.05 28.99 -38.58
C GLN A 5 40.48 28.04 -39.64
N LEU A 6 40.73 26.74 -39.50
CA LEU A 6 40.06 25.72 -40.32
C LEU A 6 38.61 25.58 -39.84
N SER A 7 37.69 26.00 -40.70
CA SER A 7 36.26 25.80 -40.56
C SER A 7 35.92 24.31 -40.75
N MET A 8 35.64 23.58 -39.67
CA MET A 8 34.92 22.29 -39.74
C MET A 8 33.42 22.55 -39.84
N GLY A 9 32.96 22.80 -41.07
CA GLY A 9 31.54 22.85 -41.40
C GLY A 9 30.92 21.47 -41.46
N PHE A 10 30.63 20.85 -40.31
CA PHE A 10 29.85 19.61 -40.26
C PHE A 10 28.35 19.96 -40.36
N ARG A 11 27.83 20.06 -41.59
CA ARG A 11 26.39 20.20 -41.82
C ARG A 11 25.70 18.88 -41.50
N LEU A 12 25.26 18.70 -40.25
CA LEU A 12 24.36 17.61 -39.86
C LEU A 12 23.05 17.73 -40.64
N ARG A 13 22.87 16.86 -41.63
CA ARG A 13 21.63 16.71 -42.39
C ARG A 13 20.76 15.71 -41.62
N LEU A 14 19.46 15.99 -41.42
CA LEU A 14 18.49 15.18 -40.64
C LEU A 14 18.44 13.66 -40.96
N ARG A 15 19.13 13.20 -42.01
CA ARG A 15 19.30 11.80 -42.37
C ARG A 15 20.35 11.08 -41.51
N ASP A 16 21.30 11.83 -40.94
CA ASP A 16 22.42 11.29 -40.18
C ASP A 16 22.06 11.09 -38.69
N THR A 17 21.08 11.85 -38.17
CA THR A 17 20.59 11.70 -36.78
C THR A 17 19.86 10.37 -36.58
N GLY A 18 19.07 9.93 -37.57
CA GLY A 18 18.42 8.62 -37.53
C GLY A 18 19.41 7.47 -37.54
N LEU A 19 20.49 7.59 -38.32
CA LEU A 19 21.55 6.59 -38.37
C LEU A 19 22.34 6.55 -37.05
N LEU A 20 22.62 7.71 -36.45
CA LEU A 20 23.27 7.81 -35.14
C LEU A 20 22.42 7.19 -34.03
N LEU A 21 21.12 7.46 -34.00
CA LEU A 21 20.20 6.84 -33.04
C LEU A 21 20.13 5.32 -33.23
N LEU A 22 20.10 4.84 -34.48
CA LEU A 22 20.14 3.41 -34.78
C LEU A 22 21.43 2.76 -34.27
N PHE A 23 22.58 3.40 -34.47
CA PHE A 23 23.87 2.93 -33.94
C PHE A 23 23.89 2.87 -32.40
N LEU A 24 23.32 3.87 -31.71
CA LEU A 24 23.23 3.87 -30.24
C LEU A 24 22.31 2.74 -29.72
N MET A 25 21.19 2.48 -30.39
CA MET A 25 20.28 1.39 -30.04
C MET A 25 20.92 0.01 -30.26
N LEU A 26 21.63 -0.17 -31.38
CA LEU A 26 22.35 -1.41 -31.67
C LEU A 26 23.53 -1.64 -30.73
N ALA A 27 24.27 -0.58 -30.38
CA ALA A 27 25.36 -0.65 -29.40
C ALA A 27 24.83 -1.01 -27.99
N GLY A 28 23.70 -0.43 -27.57
CA GLY A 28 23.04 -0.77 -26.29
C GLY A 28 22.51 -2.19 -26.24
N LEU A 29 21.97 -2.70 -27.36
CA LEU A 29 21.55 -4.09 -27.48
C LEU A 29 22.76 -5.03 -27.42
N PHE A 30 23.85 -4.69 -28.10
CA PHE A 30 25.08 -5.47 -28.12
C PHE A 30 25.76 -5.53 -26.76
N THR A 31 25.83 -4.41 -26.03
CA THR A 31 26.33 -4.38 -24.64
C THR A 31 25.43 -5.13 -23.68
N CYS A 32 24.10 -5.10 -23.87
CA CYS A 32 23.16 -5.93 -23.12
C CYS A 32 23.38 -7.44 -23.38
N CYS A 33 23.55 -7.84 -24.64
CA CYS A 33 23.81 -9.24 -25.01
C CYS A 33 25.16 -9.75 -24.49
N LEU A 34 26.20 -8.91 -24.48
CA LEU A 34 27.50 -9.25 -23.91
C LEU A 34 27.49 -9.25 -22.36
N GLY A 35 26.65 -8.42 -21.74
CA GLY A 35 26.44 -8.38 -20.29
C GLY A 35 25.63 -9.57 -19.76
N LEU A 36 24.72 -10.13 -20.56
CA LEU A 36 23.93 -11.31 -20.22
C LEU A 36 24.68 -12.64 -20.47
N SER A 37 25.67 -12.66 -21.36
CA SER A 37 26.48 -13.86 -21.66
C SER A 37 27.66 -14.06 -20.69
N ASN A 38 27.98 -13.06 -19.86
CA ASN A 38 28.93 -13.17 -18.74
C ASN A 38 28.25 -13.27 -17.37
N PHE A 39 26.92 -13.44 -17.33
CA PHE A 39 26.23 -13.82 -16.10
C PHE A 39 26.57 -15.28 -15.81
N GLN A 40 27.57 -15.52 -14.95
CA GLN A 40 27.79 -16.84 -14.36
C GLN A 40 26.43 -17.38 -13.89
N PRO A 41 25.96 -18.55 -14.34
CA PRO A 41 24.89 -19.27 -13.66
C PRO A 41 25.51 -19.89 -12.39
N GLY A 42 25.99 -19.03 -11.50
CA GLY A 42 26.34 -19.38 -10.15
C GLY A 42 25.04 -19.72 -9.46
N VAL A 43 24.66 -21.00 -9.54
CA VAL A 43 23.72 -21.72 -8.70
C VAL A 43 22.98 -20.78 -7.77
N PHE A 44 21.90 -20.17 -8.28
CA PHE A 44 20.88 -19.59 -7.41
C PHE A 44 20.18 -20.78 -6.76
N ARG A 45 20.89 -21.43 -5.82
CA ARG A 45 20.26 -22.11 -4.71
C ARG A 45 19.53 -21.00 -4.00
N MET A 46 18.29 -20.77 -4.41
CA MET A 46 17.27 -20.23 -3.54
C MET A 46 17.07 -21.31 -2.48
N GLY A 47 18.05 -21.40 -1.57
CA GLY A 47 17.85 -21.97 -0.27
C GLY A 47 16.68 -21.18 0.27
N GLN A 48 15.53 -21.85 0.34
CA GLN A 48 14.36 -21.41 1.05
C GLN A 48 14.83 -21.16 2.48
N LYS A 49 15.36 -19.97 2.73
CA LYS A 49 15.39 -19.39 4.06
C LYS A 49 13.93 -19.22 4.38
N ARG A 50 13.33 -20.24 5.00
CA ARG A 50 12.28 -20.00 5.96
C ARG A 50 12.88 -18.95 6.87
N SER A 51 12.49 -17.70 6.66
CA SER A 51 12.64 -16.67 7.65
C SER A 51 11.75 -17.14 8.79
N ALA A 52 12.29 -18.01 9.64
CA ALA A 52 11.88 -18.01 11.02
C ALA A 52 12.15 -16.58 11.45
N PHE A 53 11.08 -15.82 11.64
CA PHE A 53 11.12 -14.51 12.26
C PHE A 53 11.81 -14.71 13.61
N ARG A 54 13.13 -14.54 13.61
CA ARG A 54 13.97 -14.57 14.80
C ARG A 54 14.18 -13.11 15.15
N ALA A 55 13.15 -12.51 15.73
CA ALA A 55 13.37 -11.36 16.58
C ALA A 55 14.12 -11.87 17.81
N SER A 56 15.36 -11.41 17.98
CA SER A 56 16.07 -11.53 19.24
C SER A 56 17.06 -10.38 19.29
N GLU A 57 16.57 -9.24 19.78
CA GLU A 57 17.34 -8.43 20.70
C GLU A 57 16.79 -8.67 22.10
N ALA A 58 17.65 -8.64 23.11
CA ALA A 58 17.29 -8.87 24.50
C ALA A 58 16.39 -7.73 25.01
N GLY A 59 15.10 -7.89 24.81
CA GLY A 59 14.00 -7.09 25.34
C GLY A 59 12.79 -8.01 25.45
N LEU A 60 11.86 -7.68 26.32
CA LEU A 60 10.58 -8.38 26.44
C LEU A 60 9.88 -8.32 25.08
N GLU A 61 10.05 -9.34 24.23
CA GLU A 61 9.30 -9.45 22.98
C GLU A 61 7.82 -9.49 23.38
N PRO A 62 7.00 -8.53 22.92
CA PRO A 62 5.59 -8.57 23.21
C PRO A 62 5.04 -9.90 22.68
N GLU A 63 4.23 -10.58 23.49
CA GLU A 63 3.53 -11.77 23.05
C GLU A 63 2.57 -11.36 21.92
N CYS A 64 2.96 -11.63 20.67
CA CYS A 64 2.18 -11.31 19.49
C CYS A 64 1.13 -12.39 19.25
N GLN A 65 -0.15 -12.01 19.27
CA GLN A 65 -1.27 -12.89 18.92
C GLN A 65 -1.68 -12.66 17.46
N VAL A 66 -1.89 -13.74 16.72
CA VAL A 66 -2.32 -13.70 15.32
C VAL A 66 -3.59 -14.54 15.19
N GLU A 67 -4.63 -13.95 14.61
CA GLU A 67 -5.92 -14.60 14.39
C GLU A 67 -6.31 -14.53 12.90
N LEU A 68 -6.91 -15.60 12.39
CA LEU A 68 -7.54 -15.60 11.08
C LEU A 68 -8.95 -15.03 11.20
N VAL A 69 -9.23 -14.02 10.38
CA VAL A 69 -10.53 -13.33 10.34
C VAL A 69 -11.10 -13.37 8.93
N GLU A 70 -12.42 -13.35 8.80
CA GLU A 70 -13.10 -13.46 7.52
C GLU A 70 -14.30 -12.52 7.37
N SER A 71 -14.61 -12.12 6.15
CA SER A 71 -15.81 -11.33 5.87
C SER A 71 -17.03 -12.24 5.81
N ILE A 72 -17.86 -12.20 6.85
CA ILE A 72 -19.07 -13.01 6.98
C ILE A 72 -20.28 -12.21 6.49
N PRO A 73 -21.07 -12.69 5.51
CA PRO A 73 -22.27 -12.01 5.06
C PRO A 73 -23.40 -12.08 6.09
N GLU A 74 -24.29 -11.10 6.05
CA GLU A 74 -25.50 -11.09 6.87
C GLU A 74 -26.41 -12.28 6.51
N ASN A 75 -27.08 -12.85 7.52
CA ASN A 75 -28.00 -13.98 7.38
C ASN A 75 -27.37 -15.30 6.89
N LEU A 76 -26.05 -15.48 7.01
CA LEU A 76 -25.41 -16.76 6.77
C LEU A 76 -25.63 -17.72 7.95
N THR A 77 -26.16 -18.91 7.67
CA THR A 77 -26.31 -19.98 8.66
C THR A 77 -25.24 -21.03 8.43
N PHE A 78 -24.35 -21.20 9.41
CA PHE A 78 -23.31 -22.23 9.38
C PHE A 78 -23.90 -23.60 9.72
N SER A 79 -23.38 -24.65 9.08
CA SER A 79 -23.73 -26.03 9.44
C SER A 79 -23.21 -26.36 10.85
N PRO A 80 -23.90 -27.24 11.61
CA PRO A 80 -23.43 -27.67 12.91
C PRO A 80 -22.04 -28.33 12.79
N GLY A 81 -21.07 -27.81 13.55
CA GLY A 81 -19.68 -28.29 13.54
C GLY A 81 -18.74 -27.58 12.56
N ALA A 82 -19.21 -26.59 11.81
CA ALA A 82 -18.33 -25.75 10.99
C ALA A 82 -17.38 -24.92 11.87
N VAL A 83 -16.12 -24.81 11.45
CA VAL A 83 -15.14 -23.89 12.06
C VAL A 83 -15.59 -22.47 11.78
N ARG A 84 -15.71 -21.65 12.83
CA ARG A 84 -16.10 -20.24 12.71
C ARG A 84 -14.92 -19.37 13.10
N HIS A 85 -14.54 -18.47 12.20
CA HIS A 85 -13.55 -17.45 12.47
C HIS A 85 -14.24 -16.15 12.92
N SER A 86 -13.50 -15.29 13.60
CA SER A 86 -13.99 -13.95 13.93
C SER A 86 -14.24 -13.17 12.65
N SER A 87 -15.30 -12.36 12.65
CA SER A 87 -15.60 -11.55 11.47
C SER A 87 -14.57 -10.44 11.31
N THR A 88 -14.22 -10.09 10.07
CA THR A 88 -13.38 -8.92 9.77
C THR A 88 -13.93 -7.66 10.44
N PHE A 89 -15.27 -7.52 10.47
CA PHE A 89 -15.96 -6.41 11.13
C PHE A 89 -15.68 -6.35 12.64
N GLU A 90 -15.76 -7.48 13.34
CA GLU A 90 -15.50 -7.58 14.77
C GLU A 90 -14.04 -7.30 15.09
N ALA A 91 -13.11 -7.87 14.32
CA ALA A 91 -11.69 -7.60 14.48
C ALA A 91 -11.36 -6.11 14.33
N TRP A 92 -11.89 -5.44 13.30
CA TRP A 92 -11.73 -3.99 13.14
C TRP A 92 -12.37 -3.21 14.29
N ARG A 93 -13.57 -3.59 14.74
CA ARG A 93 -14.24 -2.95 15.86
C ARG A 93 -13.38 -3.01 17.13
N THR A 94 -12.87 -4.18 17.48
CA THR A 94 -12.03 -4.36 18.66
C THR A 94 -10.74 -3.53 18.56
N LEU A 95 -10.09 -3.48 17.39
CA LEU A 95 -8.91 -2.63 17.18
C LEU A 95 -9.23 -1.13 17.33
N LEU A 96 -10.38 -0.69 16.82
CA LEU A 96 -10.81 0.72 16.92
C LEU A 96 -11.19 1.09 18.36
N GLU A 97 -11.84 0.18 19.10
CA GLU A 97 -12.24 0.38 20.50
C GLU A 97 -11.04 0.38 21.44
N ASN A 98 -10.05 -0.47 21.19
CA ASN A 98 -8.84 -0.58 22.03
C ASN A 98 -7.81 0.52 21.74
N ALA A 99 -7.97 1.28 20.67
CA ALA A 99 -7.02 2.32 20.30
C ALA A 99 -7.16 3.58 21.17
N GLU A 100 -6.22 3.79 22.08
CA GLU A 100 -6.26 4.95 22.99
C GLU A 100 -5.68 6.24 22.39
N LYS A 101 -4.70 6.11 21.47
CA LYS A 101 -3.90 7.26 21.01
C LYS A 101 -4.09 7.56 19.52
N SER A 102 -3.73 6.62 18.66
CA SER A 102 -3.77 6.81 17.21
C SER A 102 -3.93 5.48 16.49
N ILE A 103 -4.52 5.56 15.30
CA ILE A 103 -4.71 4.41 14.40
C ILE A 103 -4.13 4.81 13.06
N TYR A 104 -3.21 3.99 12.54
CA TYR A 104 -2.62 4.17 11.22
C TYR A 104 -3.17 3.12 10.28
N LEU A 105 -3.82 3.58 9.20
CA LEU A 105 -4.47 2.72 8.21
C LEU A 105 -3.75 2.85 6.86
N SER A 106 -3.41 1.72 6.26
CA SER A 106 -2.97 1.64 4.87
C SER A 106 -3.96 0.80 4.09
N ALA A 107 -4.79 1.46 3.30
CA ALA A 107 -5.82 0.82 2.48
C ALA A 107 -5.92 1.51 1.13
N PHE A 108 -6.22 0.76 0.07
CA PHE A 108 -6.49 1.34 -1.26
C PHE A 108 -7.74 2.23 -1.26
N TYR A 109 -8.74 1.85 -0.47
CA TYR A 109 -9.98 2.58 -0.30
C TYR A 109 -10.53 2.35 1.11
N TRP A 110 -11.10 3.38 1.71
CA TRP A 110 -11.78 3.30 3.00
C TRP A 110 -12.96 4.25 2.99
N THR A 111 -14.09 3.79 3.50
CA THR A 111 -15.26 4.62 3.78
C THR A 111 -15.88 4.18 5.08
N LEU A 112 -16.13 5.17 5.94
CA LEU A 112 -16.72 4.94 7.24
C LEU A 112 -18.19 5.35 7.28
N LEU A 113 -18.58 6.28 6.40
CA LEU A 113 -19.93 6.80 6.29
C LEU A 113 -20.55 6.42 4.95
N SER A 114 -21.85 6.11 4.94
CA SER A 114 -22.56 5.76 3.70
C SER A 114 -22.59 6.93 2.71
N LYS A 115 -22.59 8.17 3.23
CA LYS A 115 -22.58 9.38 2.40
C LYS A 115 -21.35 9.48 1.50
N ASP A 116 -20.24 8.87 1.91
CA ASP A 116 -18.96 8.91 1.18
C ASP A 116 -18.98 7.98 -0.05
N THR A 117 -20.00 7.10 -0.14
CA THR A 117 -20.09 6.03 -1.14
C THR A 117 -21.12 6.26 -2.25
N LEU A 118 -21.62 7.49 -2.46
CA LEU A 118 -22.71 7.81 -3.43
C LEU A 118 -23.99 6.94 -3.28
N THR A 119 -24.09 6.19 -2.20
CA THR A 119 -25.12 5.19 -1.93
C THR A 119 -25.69 5.50 -0.55
N THR A 120 -27.01 5.66 -0.50
CA THR A 120 -27.70 6.17 0.69
C THR A 120 -27.92 5.10 1.76
N THR A 121 -27.72 3.82 1.45
CA THR A 121 -28.09 2.69 2.31
C THR A 121 -27.12 1.52 2.24
N ASN A 122 -25.87 1.71 2.68
CA ASN A 122 -24.94 0.59 2.87
C ASN A 122 -25.01 0.05 4.30
N SER A 123 -25.30 -1.25 4.47
CA SER A 123 -25.34 -1.88 5.80
C SER A 123 -23.98 -1.84 6.49
N SER A 124 -22.89 -1.96 5.72
CA SER A 124 -21.50 -1.87 6.22
C SER A 124 -21.16 -0.53 6.90
N ALA A 125 -21.80 0.57 6.51
CA ALA A 125 -21.51 1.90 7.03
C ALA A 125 -22.44 2.34 8.17
N GLN A 126 -23.45 1.52 8.53
CA GLN A 126 -24.44 1.89 9.55
C GLN A 126 -23.82 2.14 10.93
N VAL A 127 -22.83 1.33 11.31
CA VAL A 127 -22.15 1.47 12.62
C VAL A 127 -21.34 2.75 12.66
N GLY A 128 -20.60 3.04 11.58
CA GLY A 128 -19.89 4.31 11.43
C GLY A 128 -20.86 5.49 11.54
N ASN A 129 -21.94 5.50 10.76
CA ASN A 129 -22.94 6.58 10.78
C ASN A 129 -23.44 6.88 12.20
N LYS A 130 -23.80 5.86 12.98
CA LYS A 130 -24.31 6.02 14.37
C LYS A 130 -23.27 6.62 15.30
N GLU A 131 -22.02 6.14 15.24
CA GLU A 131 -20.92 6.67 16.06
C GLU A 131 -20.64 8.15 15.73
N TRP A 132 -20.67 8.51 14.44
CA TRP A 132 -20.45 9.88 14.00
C TRP A 132 -21.58 10.84 14.42
N GLU A 133 -22.83 10.39 14.36
CA GLU A 133 -23.98 11.18 14.84
C GLU A 133 -23.87 11.45 16.35
N GLY A 134 -23.62 10.41 17.16
CA GLY A 134 -23.49 10.58 18.61
C GLY A 134 -22.30 11.47 19.03
N ARG A 135 -21.19 11.43 18.28
CA ARG A 135 -20.04 12.34 18.52
C ARG A 135 -20.35 13.79 18.16
N GLY A 136 -21.17 14.01 17.13
CA GLY A 136 -21.65 15.33 16.74
C GLY A 136 -22.50 15.98 17.83
N GLU A 137 -23.43 15.21 18.42
CA GLU A 137 -24.31 15.67 19.49
C GLU A 137 -23.53 16.03 20.77
N ASN A 138 -22.61 15.18 21.21
CA ASN A 138 -21.72 15.46 22.34
C ASN A 138 -20.86 16.73 22.13
N SER A 139 -20.49 17.01 20.87
CA SER A 139 -19.72 18.22 20.52
C SER A 139 -20.58 19.49 20.57
N GLN A 140 -21.89 19.39 20.33
CA GLN A 140 -22.83 20.52 20.47
C GLN A 140 -23.20 20.75 21.94
N GLU A 141 -23.39 19.71 22.74
CA GLU A 141 -23.67 19.81 24.17
C GLU A 141 -22.52 20.50 24.94
N ARG A 142 -21.26 20.16 24.62
CA ARG A 142 -20.08 20.87 25.17
C ARG A 142 -20.03 22.35 24.81
N LYS A 143 -20.64 22.78 23.70
CA LYS A 143 -20.74 24.21 23.35
C LYS A 143 -21.92 24.91 24.03
N GLY A 144 -22.94 24.16 24.47
CA GLY A 144 -24.08 24.68 25.23
C GLY A 144 -23.80 24.82 26.73
N ALA A 145 -22.97 23.95 27.32
CA ALA A 145 -22.65 23.96 28.75
C ALA A 145 -21.69 25.09 29.19
N GLY A 146 -21.07 25.81 28.26
CA GLY A 146 -20.11 26.89 28.54
C GLY A 146 -20.72 28.29 28.72
N LYS A 147 -22.04 28.40 28.92
CA LYS A 147 -22.74 29.70 29.01
C LYS A 147 -23.54 29.86 30.31
N LEU A 148 -22.88 29.64 31.45
CA LEU A 148 -23.33 30.09 32.76
C LEU A 148 -22.09 30.53 33.55
N GLY A 149 -21.95 31.84 33.76
CA GLY A 149 -20.82 32.49 34.43
C GLY A 149 -20.45 33.81 33.80
#